data_AF-A0A2N3EPT8-F1
#
_entry.id   AF-A0A2N3EPT8-F1
#
_cell.length_a   1.000
_cell.length_b   1.000
_cell.length_c   1.000
_cell.angle_alpha   90.00
_cell.angle_beta   90.00
_cell.angle_gamma   90.00
#
_symmetry.space_group_name_H-M   'P 1'
#
loop_
_entity.id
_entity.type
_entity.pdbx_description
1 polymer ?
#
loop_
_entity_poly.entity_id
_entity_poly.type
_entity_poly.pdbx_seq_one_letter_code
_entity_poly.pdbx_strand_id
1 'polypeptide(L)'
;MSDSNPHPSNHRVYKVAVLAGGRSGEREVSLHTGEQVADALRSSGHAVTVIDTQPADFITDLQQAAPEVVFICLHGRFGEDGTVQGLLELLGMPYV
;
A
#
# COMPACT_ATOMS: atom_id res chain seq x y z
N MET A 1 -27.01 33.12 15.50
CA MET A 1 -25.70 32.58 15.91
C MET A 1 -25.50 31.25 15.20
N SER A 2 -24.70 31.30 14.14
CA SER A 2 -23.96 30.21 13.48
C SER A 2 -24.69 28.89 13.18
N ASP A 3 -25.13 28.78 11.93
CA ASP A 3 -25.35 27.52 11.21
C ASP A 3 -24.11 26.63 11.31
N SER A 4 -24.27 25.43 11.86
CA SER A 4 -23.28 24.34 11.79
C SER A 4 -23.74 23.32 10.75
N ASN A 5 -23.67 23.74 9.49
CA ASN A 5 -23.85 22.81 8.37
C ASN A 5 -22.55 21.98 8.22
N PRO A 6 -22.57 20.65 8.38
CA PRO A 6 -21.38 19.84 8.13
C PRO A 6 -21.03 19.95 6.64
N HIS A 7 -19.89 20.56 6.33
CA HIS A 7 -19.34 20.52 4.98
C HIS A 7 -19.11 19.05 4.61
N PRO A 8 -19.65 18.54 3.48
CA PRO A 8 -19.21 17.26 2.96
C PRO A 8 -17.73 17.43 2.57
N SER A 9 -16.82 16.87 3.36
CA SER A 9 -15.43 16.73 2.96
C SER A 9 -15.43 15.87 1.70
N ASN A 10 -15.21 16.50 0.55
CA ASN A 10 -15.18 15.86 -0.77
C ASN A 10 -13.88 15.04 -0.93
N HIS A 11 -13.60 14.17 0.03
CA HIS A 11 -12.39 13.38 0.10
C HIS A 11 -12.54 12.18 -0.82
N ARG A 12 -11.74 12.14 -1.88
CA ARG A 12 -11.72 11.00 -2.79
C ARG A 12 -11.18 9.78 -2.05
N VAL A 13 -11.97 8.72 -2.02
CA VAL A 13 -11.54 7.40 -1.53
C VAL A 13 -10.71 6.75 -2.62
N TYR A 14 -9.44 6.45 -2.33
CA TYR A 14 -8.56 5.69 -3.21
C TYR A 14 -8.51 4.23 -2.76
N LYS A 15 -8.31 3.32 -3.72
CA LYS A 15 -7.90 1.94 -3.46
C LYS A 15 -6.38 1.87 -3.40
N VAL A 16 -5.84 1.60 -2.23
CA VAL A 16 -4.39 1.53 -1.98
C VAL A 16 -3.99 0.09 -1.64
N ALA A 17 -2.97 -0.42 -2.31
CA ALA A 17 -2.28 -1.63 -1.87
C ALA A 17 -1.02 -1.24 -1.08
N VAL A 18 -0.83 -1.79 0.10
CA VAL A 18 0.40 -1.62 0.89
C VAL A 18 1.22 -2.90 0.77
N LEU A 19 2.38 -2.83 0.13
CA LEU A 19 3.30 -3.96 0.04
C LEU A 19 4.17 -4.03 1.28
N ALA A 20 4.15 -5.16 1.97
CA ALA A 20 4.87 -5.38 3.21
C ALA A 20 5.50 -6.78 3.25
N GLY A 21 6.22 -7.08 4.34
CA GLY A 21 6.87 -8.35 4.59
C GLY A 21 8.01 -8.65 3.64
N GLY A 22 7.80 -9.60 2.73
CA GLY A 22 8.81 -10.02 1.77
C GLY A 22 9.83 -11.02 2.30
N ARG A 23 10.91 -11.20 1.53
CA ARG A 23 11.93 -12.26 1.70
C ARG A 23 13.26 -11.76 2.24
N SER A 24 13.37 -10.48 2.56
CA SER A 24 14.59 -9.91 3.13
C SER A 24 14.73 -10.29 4.61
N GLY A 25 15.91 -10.05 5.18
CA GLY A 25 16.14 -10.20 6.62
C GLY A 25 15.39 -9.17 7.48
N GLU A 26 14.76 -8.17 6.86
CA GLU A 26 14.07 -7.06 7.52
C GLU A 26 12.53 -7.21 7.45
N ARG A 27 12.06 -8.42 7.15
CA ARG A 27 10.63 -8.76 7.01
C ARG A 27 9.76 -8.25 8.15
N GLU A 28 10.16 -8.49 9.40
CA GLU A 28 9.35 -8.08 10.57
C GLU A 28 9.21 -6.56 10.68
N VAL A 29 10.28 -5.82 10.32
CA VAL A 29 10.24 -4.36 10.25
C VAL A 29 9.27 -3.93 9.16
N SER A 30 9.32 -4.58 7.99
CA SER A 30 8.41 -4.29 6.87
C SER A 30 6.94 -4.55 7.20
N LEU A 31 6.62 -5.66 7.87
CA LEU A 31 5.26 -5.96 8.32
C LEU A 31 4.74 -4.91 9.31
N HIS A 32 5.58 -4.53 10.28
CA HIS A 32 5.20 -3.54 11.29
C HIS A 32 5.00 -2.14 10.70
N THR A 33 5.89 -1.71 9.79
CA THR A 33 5.73 -0.46 9.05
C THR A 33 4.48 -0.49 8.17
N GLY A 34 4.26 -1.60 7.45
CA GLY A 34 3.12 -1.78 6.58
C GLY A 34 1.77 -1.65 7.29
N GLU A 35 1.63 -2.26 8.47
CA GLU A 35 0.37 -2.16 9.23
C GLU A 35 0.11 -0.74 9.74
N GLN A 36 1.15 -0.05 10.24
CA GLN A 36 1.02 1.35 10.68
C GLN A 36 0.59 2.29 9.54
N VAL A 37 1.19 2.11 8.35
CA VAL A 37 0.81 2.87 7.16
C VAL A 37 -0.63 2.53 6.75
N ALA A 38 -1.00 1.25 6.76
CA ALA A 38 -2.34 0.82 6.42
C ALA A 38 -3.39 1.42 7.36
N ASP A 39 -3.15 1.44 8.66
CA ASP A 39 -4.03 2.03 9.66
C ASP A 39 -4.18 3.54 9.48
N ALA A 40 -3.09 4.25 9.14
CA ALA A 40 -3.14 5.68 8.85
C ALA A 40 -3.95 5.98 7.58
N LEU A 41 -3.77 5.19 6.52
CA LEU A 41 -4.52 5.33 5.27
C LEU A 41 -6.01 4.99 5.44
N ARG A 42 -6.33 3.92 6.18
CA ARG A 42 -7.72 3.55 6.53
C ARG A 42 -8.38 4.65 7.37
N SER A 43 -7.66 5.19 8.36
CA SER A 43 -8.13 6.29 9.21
C SER A 43 -8.36 7.58 8.40
N SER A 44 -7.65 7.73 7.28
CA SER A 44 -7.86 8.81 6.31
C SER A 44 -9.00 8.51 5.31
N GLY A 45 -9.73 7.42 5.49
CA GLY A 45 -10.92 7.08 4.69
C GLY A 45 -10.63 6.36 3.36
N HIS A 46 -9.41 5.85 3.15
CA HIS A 46 -9.06 5.08 1.94
C HIS A 46 -9.37 3.59 2.09
N ALA A 47 -9.60 2.91 0.96
CA ALA A 47 -9.76 1.47 0.91
C ALA A 47 -8.37 0.82 0.80
N VAL A 48 -7.92 0.11 1.82
CA VAL A 48 -6.53 -0.38 1.92
C VAL A 48 -6.47 -1.90 1.98
N THR A 49 -5.63 -2.50 1.14
CA THR A 49 -5.27 -3.92 1.19
C THR A 49 -3.79 -4.05 1.50
N VAL A 50 -3.45 -4.78 2.57
CA VAL A 50 -2.05 -5.11 2.88
C VAL A 50 -1.71 -6.42 2.18
N ILE A 51 -0.59 -6.45 1.46
CA ILE A 51 -0.13 -7.62 0.70
C ILE A 51 1.30 -7.94 1.13
N ASP A 52 1.49 -9.15 1.63
CA ASP A 52 2.82 -9.68 1.90
C ASP A 52 3.46 -10.16 0.59
N THR A 53 4.68 -9.71 0.29
CA THR A 53 5.41 -10.08 -0.93
C THR A 53 6.27 -11.35 -0.78
N GLN A 54 6.21 -12.03 0.36
CA GLN A 54 6.93 -13.29 0.56
C GLN A 54 6.37 -14.44 -0.29
N PRO A 55 5.05 -14.71 -0.33
CA PRO A 55 4.46 -15.68 -1.23
C PRO A 55 4.73 -15.29 -2.69
N ALA A 56 4.83 -16.29 -3.59
CA ALA A 56 5.11 -16.01 -5.00
C ALA A 56 3.87 -15.47 -5.77
N ASP A 57 2.69 -15.79 -5.26
CA ASP A 57 1.37 -15.44 -5.79
C ASP A 57 0.88 -14.04 -5.39
N PHE A 58 1.68 -13.27 -4.63
CA PHE A 58 1.34 -11.89 -4.25
C PHE A 58 1.02 -10.98 -5.45
N ILE A 59 1.59 -11.27 -6.63
CA ILE A 59 1.29 -10.54 -7.88
C ILE A 59 -0.18 -10.75 -8.28
N THR A 60 -0.69 -11.97 -8.10
CA THR A 60 -2.11 -12.27 -8.34
C THR A 60 -2.97 -11.51 -7.36
N ASP A 61 -2.62 -11.50 -6.07
CA ASP A 61 -3.34 -10.72 -5.05
C ASP A 61 -3.36 -9.22 -5.39
N LEU A 62 -2.22 -8.68 -5.84
CA LEU A 62 -2.10 -7.29 -6.26
C LEU A 62 -2.99 -6.97 -7.47
N GLN A 63 -3.04 -7.85 -8.46
CA GLN A 63 -3.91 -7.69 -9.63
C GLN A 63 -5.39 -7.79 -9.26
N GLN A 64 -5.77 -8.72 -8.37
CA GLN A 64 -7.15 -8.87 -7.91
C GLN A 64 -7.61 -7.69 -7.05
N ALA A 65 -6.71 -7.14 -6.22
CA ALA A 65 -6.98 -5.95 -5.44
C ALA A 65 -7.25 -4.72 -6.33
N ALA A 66 -6.70 -4.71 -7.55
CA ALA A 66 -6.83 -3.64 -8.54
C ALA A 66 -6.65 -2.24 -7.92
N PRO A 67 -5.51 -1.98 -7.25
CA PRO A 67 -5.27 -0.71 -6.58
C PRO A 67 -5.08 0.43 -7.60
N GLU A 68 -5.47 1.64 -7.20
CA GLU A 68 -5.15 2.87 -7.95
C GLU A 68 -3.71 3.32 -7.68
N VAL A 69 -3.16 2.95 -6.53
CA VAL A 69 -1.78 3.24 -6.14
C VAL A 69 -1.25 2.19 -5.18
N VAL A 70 0.04 1.93 -5.25
CA VAL A 70 0.76 0.99 -4.39
C VAL A 70 1.69 1.76 -3.46
N PHE A 71 1.63 1.50 -2.16
CA PHE A 71 2.55 2.06 -1.18
C PHE A 71 3.58 0.99 -0.81
N ILE A 72 4.87 1.27 -0.98
CA ILE A 72 5.93 0.27 -0.75
C ILE A 72 6.46 0.41 0.68
N CYS A 73 6.19 -0.57 1.53
CA CYS A 73 6.74 -0.67 2.89
C CYS A 73 7.77 -1.81 3.02
N LEU A 74 8.39 -2.22 1.91
CA LEU A 74 9.43 -3.25 1.90
C LEU A 74 10.78 -2.68 2.32
N HIS A 75 11.51 -3.41 3.16
CA HIS A 75 12.85 -3.03 3.61
C HIS A 75 13.90 -4.01 3.10
N GLY A 76 15.07 -3.47 2.77
CA GLY A 76 16.21 -4.22 2.27
C GLY A 76 16.03 -4.72 0.83
N ARG A 77 16.70 -5.84 0.51
CA ARG A 77 16.71 -6.41 -0.84
C ARG A 77 15.28 -6.70 -1.32
N PHE A 78 15.04 -6.43 -2.60
CA PHE A 78 13.75 -6.46 -3.30
C PHE A 78 12.82 -5.28 -3.02
N GLY A 79 12.98 -4.55 -1.90
CA GLY A 79 12.20 -3.35 -1.58
C GLY A 79 12.91 -2.05 -1.96
N GLU A 80 14.17 -1.92 -1.55
CA GLU A 80 14.93 -0.66 -1.66
C GLU A 80 15.94 -0.66 -2.84
N ASP A 81 16.10 -1.82 -3.50
CA ASP A 81 17.06 -2.01 -4.59
C ASP A 81 16.50 -1.77 -5.99
N GLY A 82 15.25 -1.31 -6.10
CA GLY A 82 14.57 -1.05 -7.38
C GLY A 82 13.81 -2.24 -7.94
N THR A 83 13.90 -3.44 -7.35
CA THR A 83 13.27 -4.64 -7.92
C THR A 83 11.74 -4.52 -7.97
N VAL A 84 11.11 -4.18 -6.84
CA VAL A 84 9.64 -4.05 -6.78
C VAL A 84 9.15 -2.85 -7.58
N GLN A 85 9.91 -1.76 -7.62
CA GLN A 85 9.61 -0.58 -8.42
C GLN A 85 9.59 -0.95 -9.90
N GLY A 86 10.63 -1.64 -10.39
CA GLY A 86 10.69 -2.11 -11.77
C GLY A 86 9.53 -3.05 -12.13
N LEU A 87 9.10 -3.92 -11.21
CA LEU A 87 7.89 -4.73 -11.40
C LEU A 87 6.64 -3.86 -11.55
N LEU A 88 6.43 -2.88 -10.67
CA LEU A 88 5.25 -2.01 -10.69
C LEU A 88 5.22 -1.14 -11.96
N GLU A 89 6.37 -0.66 -12.44
CA GLU A 89 6.50 0.03 -13.72
C GLU A 89 6.05 -0.86 -14.89
N LEU A 90 6.51 -2.11 -14.94
CA LEU A 90 6.11 -3.06 -15.98
C LEU A 90 4.62 -3.40 -15.93
N LEU A 91 4.01 -3.38 -14.75
CA LEU A 91 2.58 -3.58 -14.55
C LEU A 91 1.75 -2.31 -14.80
N GLY A 92 2.39 -1.16 -15.02
CA GLY A 92 1.72 0.13 -15.18
C GLY A 92 0.99 0.60 -13.91
N MET A 93 1.46 0.17 -12.74
CA MET A 93 0.84 0.49 -11.44
C MET A 93 1.56 1.68 -10.79
N PRO A 94 0.86 2.79 -10.49
CA PRO A 94 1.46 3.91 -9.77
C PRO A 94 1.92 3.47 -8.36
N TYR A 95 3.05 3.99 -7.90
CA TYR A 95 3.55 3.71 -6.56
C TYR A 95 4.17 4.91 -5.85
N VAL A 96 4.27 4.81 -4.53
CA VAL A 96 4.89 5.78 -3.61
C VAL A 96 5.86 5.07 -2.68
#